data_AF-A0A1V3IBD8-F1
#
_entry.id   AF-A0A1V3IBD8-F1
#
_cell.length_a   1.000
_cell.length_b   1.000
_cell.length_c   1.000
_cell.angle_alpha   90.00
_cell.angle_beta   90.00
_cell.angle_gamma   90.00
#
_symmetry.space_group_name_H-M   'P 1'
#
loop_
_entity.id
_entity.type
_entity.pdbx_description
1 polymer ?
#
loop_
_entity_poly.entity_id
_entity_poly.type
_entity_poly.pdbx_seq_one_letter_code
_entity_poly.pdbx_strand_id
1 'polypeptide(L)'
;MLSDQNTAYFRDLDFYQIAKQDKNNPNFYGWHEGSIENEGIEGIEIKSFELAGDMSPRNILTQAVRPERFNYIFKNTPYSTYGALFTNEHDVMMFTTRGSSAVVGETNNAYSIGKYRINDKGIKTDHIDFIDEVKGSATYKGEVLARTGELLTNKGVPSEYRRSLPFKDGNITINAHFGERPENSFITATLKSKTLGEQQFEKSRMTISDKRDIEFYRTNSTGVILDGLFIGQHADEAVGTIRYDSGAVDQGNGNYRYSSYNAVFSAEKQPK
;
A
#
# COMPACT_ATOMS: atom_id res chain seq x y z
N MET A 1 -0.30 3.92 18.33
CA MET A 1 -0.11 4.01 16.88
C MET A 1 1.22 3.37 16.59
N LEU A 2 1.20 2.26 15.85
CA LEU A 2 2.35 1.60 15.27
C LEU A 2 3.21 2.70 14.68
N SER A 3 4.35 2.92 15.33
CA SER A 3 5.30 3.97 14.97
C SER A 3 5.85 3.71 13.57
N ASP A 4 6.16 4.77 12.83
CA ASP A 4 6.91 4.66 11.57
C ASP A 4 8.26 3.93 11.78
N GLN A 5 8.76 3.90 13.02
CA GLN A 5 9.94 3.12 13.43
C GLN A 5 9.77 1.61 13.22
N ASN A 6 8.54 1.09 13.24
CA ASN A 6 8.31 -0.32 12.94
C ASN A 6 8.56 -0.66 11.47
N THR A 7 8.60 0.32 10.56
CA THR A 7 8.91 0.10 9.12
C THR A 7 10.22 -0.64 8.91
N ALA A 8 11.21 -0.42 9.78
CA ALA A 8 12.47 -1.17 9.76
C ALA A 8 12.24 -2.64 10.14
N TYR A 9 11.54 -2.89 11.24
CA TYR A 9 11.13 -4.23 11.65
C TYR A 9 10.37 -4.99 10.55
N PHE A 10 9.48 -4.31 9.81
CA PHE A 10 8.74 -4.93 8.70
C PHE A 10 9.58 -5.36 7.52
N ARG A 11 10.71 -4.68 7.27
CA ARG A 11 11.65 -5.12 6.24
C ARG A 11 12.42 -6.38 6.65
N ASP A 12 12.48 -6.63 7.96
CA ASP A 12 13.21 -7.74 8.55
C ASP A 12 12.29 -8.92 8.89
N LEU A 13 10.96 -8.78 8.75
CA LEU A 13 10.02 -9.89 8.90
C LEU A 13 10.18 -10.92 7.78
N ASP A 14 10.40 -12.16 8.19
CA ASP A 14 10.50 -13.29 7.27
C ASP A 14 9.10 -13.80 6.86
N PHE A 15 8.50 -13.12 5.88
CA PHE A 15 7.17 -13.48 5.34
C PHE A 15 7.13 -14.90 4.74
N TYR A 16 8.27 -15.47 4.38
CA TYR A 16 8.35 -16.87 3.94
C TYR A 16 8.07 -17.83 5.09
N GLN A 17 8.73 -17.63 6.23
CA GLN A 17 8.51 -18.47 7.41
C GLN A 17 7.10 -18.30 7.95
N ILE A 18 6.59 -17.06 7.97
CA ILE A 18 5.22 -16.79 8.40
C ILE A 18 4.21 -17.52 7.50
N ALA A 19 4.36 -17.43 6.17
CA ALA A 19 3.49 -18.13 5.23
C ALA A 19 3.56 -19.66 5.40
N LYS A 20 4.74 -20.23 5.65
CA LYS A 20 4.89 -21.67 5.91
C LYS A 20 4.22 -22.16 7.18
N GLN A 21 4.08 -21.30 8.17
CA GLN A 21 3.42 -21.62 9.44
C GLN A 21 1.89 -21.52 9.34
N ASP A 22 1.36 -20.93 8.26
CA ASP A 22 -0.07 -20.86 8.00
C ASP A 22 -0.62 -22.27 7.66
N LYS A 23 -1.26 -22.89 8.66
CA LYS A 23 -1.86 -24.23 8.53
C LYS A 23 -3.02 -24.27 7.55
N ASN A 24 -3.64 -23.12 7.24
CA ASN A 24 -4.79 -23.02 6.33
C ASN A 24 -4.34 -22.80 4.89
N ASN A 25 -3.17 -22.18 4.69
CA ASN A 25 -2.54 -22.00 3.38
C ASN A 25 -1.01 -22.12 3.49
N PRO A 26 -0.43 -23.33 3.43
CA PRO A 26 1.01 -23.50 3.50
C PRO A 26 1.72 -23.09 2.20
N ASN A 27 0.97 -22.68 1.16
CA ASN A 27 1.56 -22.16 -0.06
C ASN A 27 2.18 -20.81 0.25
N PHE A 28 3.39 -20.62 -0.22
CA PHE A 28 4.08 -19.36 -0.03
C PHE A 28 3.36 -18.16 -0.67
N TYR A 29 2.71 -18.35 -1.82
CA TYR A 29 1.99 -17.30 -2.55
C TYR A 29 0.52 -17.23 -2.13
N GLY A 30 -0.06 -16.04 -2.26
CA GLY A 30 -1.46 -15.78 -1.95
C GLY A 30 -1.64 -15.14 -0.58
N TRP A 31 -2.89 -15.15 -0.11
CA TRP A 31 -3.28 -14.49 1.14
C TRP A 31 -2.92 -15.34 2.36
N HIS A 32 -2.45 -14.65 3.39
CA HIS A 32 -2.11 -15.18 4.70
C HIS A 32 -2.67 -14.29 5.78
N GLU A 33 -3.25 -14.90 6.81
CA GLU A 33 -3.87 -14.22 7.93
C GLU A 33 -3.49 -14.96 9.22
N GLY A 34 -3.20 -14.22 10.28
CA GLY A 34 -2.79 -14.84 11.54
C GLY A 34 -2.28 -13.81 12.54
N SER A 35 -1.41 -14.28 13.42
CA SER A 35 -0.85 -13.44 14.47
C SER A 35 0.53 -13.91 14.91
N ILE A 36 1.35 -12.94 15.33
CA ILE A 36 2.67 -13.15 15.91
C ILE A 36 2.69 -12.61 17.34
N GLU A 37 3.37 -13.31 18.23
CA GLU A 37 3.65 -12.84 19.59
C GLU A 37 4.81 -11.83 19.56
N ASN A 38 4.85 -10.94 20.55
CA ASN A 38 5.69 -9.73 20.62
C ASN A 38 7.21 -9.94 20.41
N GLU A 39 7.63 -10.01 19.15
CA GLU A 39 9.02 -10.13 18.66
C GLU A 39 9.73 -8.76 18.53
N GLY A 40 9.41 -7.77 19.36
CA GLY A 40 10.08 -6.45 19.31
C GLY A 40 9.36 -5.38 18.47
N ILE A 41 8.05 -5.56 18.24
CA ILE A 41 7.19 -4.58 17.57
C ILE A 41 6.67 -3.56 18.58
N GLU A 42 6.77 -2.27 18.26
CA GLU A 42 6.25 -1.18 19.09
C GLU A 42 4.83 -0.81 18.68
N GLY A 43 3.84 -1.23 19.45
CA GLY A 43 2.44 -0.91 19.21
C GLY A 43 1.70 -0.45 20.45
N ILE A 44 0.45 -0.03 20.27
CA ILE A 44 -0.46 0.31 21.36
C ILE A 44 -1.80 -0.32 21.09
N GLU A 45 -2.25 -1.20 21.98
CA GLU A 45 -3.61 -1.69 21.94
C GLU A 45 -4.50 -0.81 22.81
N ILE A 46 -5.44 -0.11 22.18
CA ILE A 46 -6.45 0.66 22.90
C ILE A 46 -7.55 -0.29 23.39
N LYS A 47 -7.75 -0.37 24.72
CA LYS A 47 -8.71 -1.28 25.36
C LYS A 47 -10.05 -0.63 25.65
N SER A 48 -10.07 0.68 25.94
CA SER A 48 -11.30 1.39 26.24
C SER A 48 -11.25 2.87 25.90
N PHE A 49 -12.40 3.38 25.50
CA PHE A 49 -12.71 4.79 25.42
C PHE A 49 -13.88 5.09 26.35
N GLU A 50 -13.84 6.21 27.06
CA GLU A 50 -15.01 6.75 27.73
C GLU A 50 -15.50 7.99 26.98
N LEU A 51 -16.81 8.06 26.76
CA LEU A 51 -17.49 9.29 26.41
C LEU A 51 -17.60 10.12 27.68
N ALA A 52 -16.86 11.22 27.77
CA ALA A 52 -17.13 12.21 28.80
C ALA A 52 -18.56 12.75 28.60
N GLY A 53 -19.33 12.85 29.69
CA GLY A 53 -20.79 13.03 29.68
C GLY A 53 -21.32 14.31 29.02
N ASP A 54 -22.65 14.49 29.13
CA ASP A 54 -23.58 15.39 28.38
C ASP A 54 -23.14 16.82 27.99
N MET A 55 -22.02 17.34 28.51
CA MET A 55 -21.52 18.70 28.20
C MET A 55 -20.19 18.73 27.44
N SER A 56 -19.56 17.59 27.15
CA SER A 56 -18.37 17.53 26.30
C SER A 56 -18.19 16.12 25.72
N PRO A 57 -18.64 15.85 24.48
CA PRO A 57 -18.41 14.58 23.83
C PRO A 57 -16.92 14.50 23.48
N ARG A 58 -16.09 14.09 24.45
CA ARG A 58 -14.70 13.72 24.22
C ARG A 58 -14.65 12.21 24.34
N ASN A 59 -14.07 11.55 23.34
CA ASN A 59 -13.57 10.19 23.52
C ASN A 59 -12.27 10.29 24.31
N ILE A 60 -12.34 10.04 25.62
CA ILE A 60 -11.17 9.95 26.47
C ILE A 60 -10.63 8.54 26.31
N LEU A 61 -9.39 8.43 25.83
CA LEU A 61 -8.64 7.19 25.91
C LEU A 61 -8.44 6.88 27.40
N THR A 62 -9.13 5.87 27.92
CA THR A 62 -9.07 5.52 29.35
C THR A 62 -8.14 4.35 29.62
N GLN A 63 -7.86 3.53 28.61
CA GLN A 63 -6.91 2.43 28.76
C GLN A 63 -6.21 2.13 27.43
N ALA A 64 -4.88 2.13 27.49
CA ALA A 64 -4.00 1.68 26.44
C ALA A 64 -2.93 0.76 27.06
N VAL A 65 -2.64 -0.34 26.39
CA VAL A 65 -1.64 -1.31 26.85
C VAL A 65 -0.63 -1.58 25.75
N ARG A 66 0.55 -2.07 26.13
CA ARG A 66 1.47 -2.65 25.16
C ARG A 66 0.87 -3.97 24.67
N PRO A 67 0.69 -4.18 23.36
CA PRO A 67 0.16 -5.42 22.82
C PRO A 67 1.13 -6.57 23.07
N GLU A 68 0.59 -7.72 23.45
CA GLU A 68 1.34 -8.97 23.55
C GLU A 68 1.35 -9.74 22.22
N ARG A 69 0.41 -9.40 21.33
CA ARG A 69 0.20 -10.05 20.05
C ARG A 69 -0.17 -9.03 18.97
N PHE A 70 0.34 -9.26 17.76
CA PHE A 70 -0.02 -8.49 16.58
C PHE A 70 -0.65 -9.41 15.55
N ASN A 71 -1.77 -8.98 14.97
CA ASN A 71 -2.42 -9.66 13.88
C ASN A 71 -1.85 -9.18 12.56
N TYR A 72 -1.79 -10.07 11.56
CA TYR A 72 -1.38 -9.73 10.21
C TYR A 72 -2.41 -10.22 9.19
N ILE A 73 -2.48 -9.49 8.08
CA ILE A 73 -3.05 -9.95 6.82
C ILE A 73 -2.12 -9.50 5.71
N PHE A 74 -1.60 -10.41 4.92
CA PHE A 74 -0.72 -10.06 3.79
C PHE A 74 -0.94 -10.98 2.61
N LYS A 75 -0.46 -10.55 1.45
CA LYS A 75 -0.39 -11.34 0.25
C LYS A 75 1.04 -11.36 -0.27
N ASN A 76 1.57 -12.56 -0.47
CA ASN A 76 2.81 -12.78 -1.19
C ASN A 76 2.52 -12.93 -2.69
N THR A 77 3.27 -12.21 -3.50
CA THR A 77 3.29 -12.29 -4.96
C THR A 77 4.71 -12.59 -5.44
N PRO A 78 4.95 -12.85 -6.74
CA PRO A 78 6.27 -13.21 -7.22
C PRO A 78 7.40 -12.22 -6.88
N TYR A 79 7.13 -10.91 -6.85
CA TYR A 79 8.17 -9.89 -6.63
C TYR A 79 7.90 -8.97 -5.43
N SER A 80 6.78 -9.13 -4.73
CA SER A 80 6.45 -8.29 -3.58
C SER A 80 5.66 -9.01 -2.48
N THR A 81 5.63 -8.39 -1.31
CA THR A 81 4.66 -8.69 -0.26
C THR A 81 3.98 -7.40 0.16
N TYR A 82 2.65 -7.40 0.22
CA TYR A 82 1.87 -6.27 0.71
C TYR A 82 0.81 -6.73 1.70
N GLY A 83 0.45 -5.86 2.63
CA GLY A 83 -0.45 -6.26 3.71
C GLY A 83 -0.67 -5.20 4.77
N ALA A 84 -1.10 -5.66 5.93
CA ALA A 84 -1.27 -4.87 7.12
C ALA A 84 -0.87 -5.66 8.38
N LEU A 85 -0.27 -4.96 9.34
CA LEU A 85 -0.13 -5.42 10.71
C LEU A 85 -0.99 -4.55 11.62
N PHE A 86 -1.64 -5.17 12.60
CA PHE A 86 -2.54 -4.46 13.49
C PHE A 86 -2.76 -5.16 14.82
N THR A 87 -3.03 -4.39 15.87
CA THR A 87 -3.55 -4.96 17.12
C THR A 87 -5.08 -4.93 17.11
N ASN A 88 -5.64 -3.77 16.75
CA ASN A 88 -7.06 -3.50 16.58
C ASN A 88 -7.26 -2.39 15.53
N GLU A 89 -8.49 -1.90 15.35
CA GLU A 89 -8.85 -0.87 14.36
C GLU A 89 -8.16 0.49 14.59
N HIS A 90 -7.65 0.74 15.80
CA HIS A 90 -6.96 1.98 16.14
C HIS A 90 -5.46 1.94 15.88
N ASP A 91 -4.90 0.75 15.73
CA ASP A 91 -3.47 0.50 15.58
C ASP A 91 -3.22 -0.40 14.37
N VAL A 92 -3.31 0.20 13.19
CA VAL A 92 -3.15 -0.49 11.90
C VAL A 92 -2.05 0.18 11.10
N MET A 93 -1.14 -0.61 10.56
CA MET A 93 -0.11 -0.15 9.63
C MET A 93 -0.18 -0.96 8.33
N MET A 94 -0.47 -0.29 7.22
CA MET A 94 -0.44 -0.89 5.88
C MET A 94 0.99 -0.86 5.35
N PHE A 95 1.42 -1.88 4.60
CA PHE A 95 2.77 -1.93 4.06
C PHE A 95 2.84 -2.52 2.66
N THR A 96 3.92 -2.18 1.96
CA THR A 96 4.41 -2.85 0.76
C THR A 96 5.91 -3.08 0.93
N THR A 97 6.41 -4.24 0.50
CA THR A 97 7.83 -4.60 0.51
C THR A 97 8.22 -5.08 -0.88
N ARG A 98 9.43 -4.73 -1.32
CA ARG A 98 9.95 -4.99 -2.67
C ARG A 98 10.99 -6.11 -2.61
N GLY A 99 11.06 -6.88 -3.69
CA GLY A 99 11.96 -8.02 -3.77
C GLY A 99 11.44 -9.18 -2.94
N SER A 100 12.04 -10.34 -3.13
CA SER A 100 11.74 -11.52 -2.35
C SER A 100 12.21 -11.37 -0.89
N SER A 101 11.64 -10.43 -0.12
CA SER A 101 11.62 -10.56 1.36
C SER A 101 10.89 -11.84 1.80
N ALA A 102 10.32 -12.51 0.82
CA ALA A 102 9.65 -13.77 0.87
C ALA A 102 10.60 -14.93 0.37
N VAL A 103 11.86 -14.65 -0.01
CA VAL A 103 12.99 -15.60 -0.09
C VAL A 103 14.25 -14.88 0.40
N VAL A 104 14.60 -15.06 1.68
CA VAL A 104 15.80 -14.50 2.34
C VAL A 104 17.01 -14.38 1.38
N GLY A 105 17.40 -13.14 1.02
CA GLY A 105 18.67 -12.89 0.31
C GLY A 105 18.70 -11.76 -0.73
N GLU A 106 17.56 -11.23 -1.18
CA GLU A 106 17.55 -10.22 -2.25
C GLU A 106 17.35 -8.79 -1.74
N THR A 107 18.31 -7.93 -2.07
CA THR A 107 18.28 -6.50 -1.67
C THR A 107 17.16 -5.72 -2.36
N ASN A 108 16.76 -4.58 -1.77
CA ASN A 108 15.80 -3.61 -2.35
C ASN A 108 16.08 -3.17 -3.81
N ASN A 109 17.31 -3.38 -4.31
CA ASN A 109 17.74 -3.02 -5.66
C ASN A 109 17.79 -4.22 -6.63
N ALA A 110 17.30 -5.40 -6.24
CA ALA A 110 17.39 -6.63 -7.04
C ALA A 110 16.62 -6.52 -8.38
N TYR A 111 15.66 -5.59 -8.47
CA TYR A 111 14.70 -5.53 -9.58
C TYR A 111 14.55 -4.14 -10.22
N SER A 112 15.50 -3.22 -10.00
CA SER A 112 15.52 -1.91 -10.66
C SER A 112 15.74 -2.09 -12.17
N ILE A 113 15.00 -1.34 -12.99
CA ILE A 113 15.08 -1.44 -14.45
C ILE A 113 16.38 -0.80 -14.93
N GLY A 114 17.27 -1.62 -15.50
CA GLY A 114 18.52 -1.20 -16.17
C GLY A 114 19.67 -0.84 -15.23
N LYS A 115 20.61 -1.78 -15.00
CA LYS A 115 21.83 -1.49 -14.22
C LYS A 115 22.81 -0.56 -14.96
N TYR A 116 22.96 -0.64 -16.29
CA TYR A 116 23.87 0.24 -17.08
C TYR A 116 23.50 0.30 -18.56
N ARG A 117 24.02 1.34 -19.26
CA ARG A 117 24.02 1.49 -20.73
C ARG A 117 25.21 0.76 -21.34
N ILE A 118 24.93 -0.20 -22.22
CA ILE A 118 25.83 -0.63 -23.29
C ILE A 118 24.89 -0.85 -24.48
N ASN A 119 24.98 -0.04 -25.54
CA ASN A 119 24.27 -0.42 -26.77
C ASN A 119 24.84 -1.77 -27.29
N ASP A 120 24.21 -2.39 -28.26
CA ASP A 120 24.66 -3.60 -28.97
C ASP A 120 26.12 -3.52 -29.52
N LYS A 121 26.77 -2.36 -29.40
CA LYS A 121 28.14 -2.05 -29.82
C LYS A 121 29.04 -1.48 -28.72
N GLY A 122 28.66 -1.49 -27.44
CA GLY A 122 29.56 -1.04 -26.37
C GLY A 122 29.46 0.43 -25.91
N ILE A 123 28.57 1.25 -26.49
CA ILE A 123 28.59 2.72 -26.32
C ILE A 123 27.69 3.18 -25.16
N LYS A 124 28.25 4.03 -24.29
CA LYS A 124 27.50 4.80 -23.27
C LYS A 124 26.78 5.97 -23.92
N THR A 125 25.45 5.94 -23.94
CA THR A 125 24.60 7.09 -24.30
C THR A 125 24.29 7.96 -23.08
N ASP A 126 23.48 9.02 -23.23
CA ASP A 126 23.01 9.97 -22.20
C ASP A 126 21.55 9.73 -21.74
N HIS A 127 20.79 8.80 -22.35
CA HIS A 127 19.37 8.48 -22.07
C HIS A 127 19.08 7.02 -21.64
N ILE A 128 18.11 6.78 -20.75
CA ILE A 128 17.72 5.42 -20.30
C ILE A 128 16.77 4.82 -21.33
N ASP A 129 17.15 3.70 -21.95
CA ASP A 129 16.26 2.91 -22.78
C ASP A 129 15.70 1.73 -21.98
N PHE A 130 14.39 1.46 -22.12
CA PHE A 130 13.84 0.21 -21.60
C PHE A 130 14.39 -0.98 -22.39
N ILE A 131 14.50 -2.14 -21.76
CA ILE A 131 14.75 -3.41 -22.48
C ILE A 131 13.55 -3.74 -23.37
N ASP A 132 13.78 -4.46 -24.47
CA ASP A 132 12.74 -4.73 -25.46
C ASP A 132 11.55 -5.49 -24.88
N GLU A 133 11.78 -6.31 -23.84
CA GLU A 133 10.75 -7.07 -23.13
C GLU A 133 9.83 -6.20 -22.25
N VAL A 134 10.27 -4.99 -21.90
CA VAL A 134 9.48 -4.01 -21.14
C VAL A 134 8.72 -3.08 -22.09
N LYS A 135 9.27 -2.78 -23.27
CA LYS A 135 8.67 -1.85 -24.24
C LYS A 135 7.25 -2.25 -24.65
N GLY A 136 6.45 -1.22 -24.93
CA GLY A 136 5.08 -1.37 -25.39
C GLY A 136 4.05 -1.32 -24.26
N SER A 137 2.84 -1.76 -24.57
CA SER A 137 1.72 -1.71 -23.63
C SER A 137 1.55 -3.02 -22.88
N ALA A 138 1.23 -2.92 -21.59
CA ALA A 138 0.92 -4.04 -20.73
C ALA A 138 -0.22 -3.70 -19.76
N THR A 139 -1.04 -4.71 -19.43
CA THR A 139 -2.11 -4.59 -18.44
C THR A 139 -1.67 -5.33 -17.18
N TYR A 140 -1.88 -4.71 -16.02
CA TYR A 140 -1.58 -5.26 -14.71
C TYR A 140 -2.88 -5.36 -13.91
N LYS A 141 -3.08 -6.46 -13.19
CA LYS A 141 -4.28 -6.67 -12.36
C LYS A 141 -3.89 -7.15 -10.97
N GLY A 142 -4.54 -6.59 -9.95
CA GLY A 142 -4.21 -6.86 -8.56
C GLY A 142 -5.39 -6.70 -7.62
N GLU A 143 -5.29 -7.33 -6.45
CA GLU A 143 -6.24 -7.17 -5.36
C GLU A 143 -5.80 -6.03 -4.42
N VAL A 144 -6.76 -5.34 -3.81
CA VAL A 144 -6.53 -4.18 -2.94
C VAL A 144 -6.92 -4.52 -1.50
N LEU A 145 -6.00 -4.27 -0.57
CA LEU A 145 -6.25 -4.33 0.87
C LEU A 145 -6.33 -2.91 1.42
N ALA A 146 -7.43 -2.58 2.09
CA ALA A 146 -7.69 -1.24 2.59
C ALA A 146 -7.99 -1.20 4.08
N ARG A 147 -7.93 0.00 4.63
CA ARG A 147 -8.59 0.39 5.87
C ARG A 147 -9.25 1.75 5.71
N THR A 148 -10.24 2.04 6.54
CA THR A 148 -10.91 3.34 6.59
C THR A 148 -10.82 3.95 7.98
N GLY A 149 -10.94 5.27 8.03
CA GLY A 149 -11.07 6.03 9.26
C GLY A 149 -12.01 7.21 9.06
N GLU A 150 -12.91 7.41 10.01
CA GLU A 150 -13.79 8.57 10.09
C GLU A 150 -13.60 9.23 11.46
N LEU A 151 -13.51 10.55 11.45
CA LEU A 151 -13.49 11.41 12.62
C LEU A 151 -14.63 12.41 12.50
N LEU A 152 -15.54 12.39 13.46
CA LEU A 152 -16.55 13.42 13.64
C LEU A 152 -16.13 14.37 14.75
N THR A 153 -16.27 15.66 14.49
CA THR A 153 -16.01 16.71 15.46
C THR A 153 -17.28 17.50 15.72
N ASN A 154 -17.43 17.99 16.96
CA ASN A 154 -18.48 18.91 17.38
C ASN A 154 -17.84 20.18 17.93
N LYS A 155 -18.06 21.31 17.26
CA LYS A 155 -17.45 22.62 17.57
C LYS A 155 -15.92 22.53 17.69
N GLY A 156 -15.30 21.79 16.76
CA GLY A 156 -13.85 21.58 16.73
C GLY A 156 -13.31 20.55 17.73
N VAL A 157 -14.16 19.92 18.56
CA VAL A 157 -13.76 18.87 19.50
C VAL A 157 -14.08 17.50 18.92
N PRO A 158 -13.13 16.55 18.86
CA PRO A 158 -13.39 15.17 18.46
C PRO A 158 -14.50 14.51 19.28
N SER A 159 -15.58 14.09 18.63
CA SER A 159 -16.75 13.47 19.24
C SER A 159 -16.88 11.98 18.93
N GLU A 160 -16.46 11.54 17.75
CA GLU A 160 -16.55 10.12 17.35
C GLU A 160 -15.37 9.72 16.47
N TYR A 161 -14.85 8.51 16.69
CA TYR A 161 -13.85 7.86 15.85
C TYR A 161 -14.40 6.52 15.37
N ARG A 162 -14.53 6.35 14.05
CA ARG A 162 -14.88 5.06 13.45
C ARG A 162 -13.74 4.61 12.57
N ARG A 163 -13.05 3.54 12.96
CA ARG A 163 -11.94 2.98 12.18
C ARG A 163 -12.26 1.54 11.85
N SER A 164 -11.76 1.09 10.71
CA SER A 164 -11.89 -0.32 10.33
C SER A 164 -10.60 -1.08 10.64
N LEU A 165 -10.75 -2.37 10.92
CA LEU A 165 -9.67 -3.33 10.68
C LEU A 165 -9.32 -3.35 9.18
N PRO A 166 -8.14 -3.86 8.78
CA PRO A 166 -7.83 -4.10 7.37
C PRO A 166 -8.83 -5.07 6.72
N PHE A 167 -9.18 -4.82 5.46
CA PHE A 167 -10.10 -5.68 4.70
C PHE A 167 -9.81 -5.68 3.20
N LYS A 168 -10.19 -6.76 2.52
CA LYS A 168 -10.08 -6.91 1.06
C LYS A 168 -11.16 -6.06 0.37
N ASP A 169 -10.74 -4.94 -0.20
CA ASP A 169 -11.64 -3.88 -0.65
C ASP A 169 -11.99 -3.98 -2.15
N GLY A 170 -11.17 -4.63 -2.97
CA GLY A 170 -11.48 -4.74 -4.38
C GLY A 170 -10.28 -5.05 -5.25
N ASN A 171 -10.33 -4.57 -6.49
CA ASN A 171 -9.30 -4.84 -7.49
C ASN A 171 -8.84 -3.55 -8.18
N ILE A 172 -7.58 -3.51 -8.56
CA ILE A 172 -6.99 -2.46 -9.39
C ILE A 172 -6.57 -3.04 -10.74
N THR A 173 -6.77 -2.28 -11.81
CA THR A 173 -6.23 -2.54 -13.14
C THR A 173 -5.38 -1.35 -13.56
N ILE A 174 -4.12 -1.57 -13.91
CA ILE A 174 -3.20 -0.54 -14.41
C ILE A 174 -2.88 -0.89 -15.85
N ASN A 175 -3.10 0.05 -16.78
CA ASN A 175 -2.62 -0.08 -18.15
C ASN A 175 -1.39 0.80 -18.30
N ALA A 176 -0.24 0.16 -18.46
CA ALA A 176 1.04 0.83 -18.62
C ALA A 176 1.42 0.84 -20.10
N HIS A 177 1.97 1.95 -20.56
CA HIS A 177 2.67 2.05 -21.84
C HIS A 177 4.10 2.47 -21.56
N PHE A 178 5.05 1.58 -21.86
CA PHE A 178 6.48 1.84 -21.81
C PHE A 178 6.92 2.26 -23.21
N GLY A 179 7.05 3.57 -23.42
CA GLY A 179 7.47 4.12 -24.71
C GLY A 179 8.93 3.79 -25.03
N GLU A 180 9.39 4.15 -26.22
CA GLU A 180 10.83 4.02 -26.54
C GLU A 180 11.72 4.80 -25.56
N ARG A 181 11.16 5.88 -25.00
CA ARG A 181 11.82 6.73 -24.02
C ARG A 181 10.94 6.91 -22.78
N PRO A 182 11.53 7.07 -21.58
CA PRO A 182 10.79 7.24 -20.33
C PRO A 182 9.79 8.41 -20.36
N GLU A 183 10.11 9.49 -21.06
CA GLU A 183 9.22 10.64 -21.21
C GLU A 183 7.92 10.35 -21.96
N ASN A 184 7.92 9.29 -22.77
CA ASN A 184 6.77 8.84 -23.54
C ASN A 184 5.98 7.75 -22.80
N SER A 185 6.42 7.36 -21.61
CA SER A 185 5.76 6.33 -20.81
C SER A 185 4.64 6.91 -19.95
N PHE A 186 3.53 6.20 -19.88
CA PHE A 186 2.35 6.64 -19.13
C PHE A 186 1.53 5.47 -18.61
N ILE A 187 0.75 5.73 -17.57
CA ILE A 187 -0.27 4.81 -17.07
C ILE A 187 -1.66 5.40 -17.22
N THR A 188 -2.66 4.53 -17.34
CA THR A 188 -4.03 4.78 -16.84
C THR A 188 -4.35 3.70 -15.81
N ALA A 189 -5.31 3.96 -14.93
CA ALA A 189 -5.73 2.95 -13.97
C ALA A 189 -7.23 3.02 -13.67
N THR A 190 -7.79 1.87 -13.28
CA THR A 190 -9.14 1.75 -12.76
C THR A 190 -9.08 0.99 -11.45
N LEU A 191 -9.64 1.56 -10.40
CA LEU A 191 -9.88 0.90 -9.12
C LEU A 191 -11.37 0.56 -9.02
N LYS A 192 -11.68 -0.71 -8.80
CA LYS A 192 -13.03 -1.18 -8.45
C LYS A 192 -13.06 -1.48 -6.95
N SER A 193 -13.38 -0.46 -6.16
CA SER A 193 -13.40 -0.52 -4.69
C SER A 193 -14.83 -0.73 -4.18
N LYS A 194 -14.99 -1.58 -3.15
CA LYS A 194 -16.26 -1.72 -2.41
C LYS A 194 -16.58 -0.45 -1.60
N THR A 195 -15.53 0.24 -1.13
CA THR A 195 -15.65 1.43 -0.28
C THR A 195 -15.81 2.72 -1.08
N LEU A 196 -14.93 2.95 -2.06
CA LEU A 196 -14.89 4.17 -2.85
C LEU A 196 -15.71 4.06 -4.15
N GLY A 197 -16.25 2.88 -4.47
CA GLY A 197 -16.84 2.61 -5.78
C GLY A 197 -15.79 2.53 -6.88
N GLU A 198 -16.21 2.73 -8.12
CA GLU A 198 -15.30 2.75 -9.26
C GLU A 198 -14.57 4.11 -9.35
N GLN A 199 -13.24 4.05 -9.38
CA GLN A 199 -12.37 5.22 -9.47
C GLN A 199 -11.51 5.10 -10.73
N GLN A 200 -11.52 6.16 -11.54
CA GLN A 200 -10.78 6.22 -12.80
C GLN A 200 -9.61 7.19 -12.67
N PHE A 201 -8.43 6.74 -13.09
CA PHE A 201 -7.21 7.53 -13.13
C PHE A 201 -6.84 7.76 -14.59
N GLU A 202 -6.98 9.03 -14.99
CA GLU A 202 -6.58 9.47 -16.32
C GLU A 202 -5.08 9.29 -16.57
N LYS A 203 -4.70 9.44 -17.84
CA LYS A 203 -3.32 9.31 -18.31
C LYS A 203 -2.36 10.15 -17.45
N SER A 204 -1.41 9.46 -16.82
CA SER A 204 -0.32 10.09 -16.05
C SER A 204 1.02 9.62 -16.58
N ARG A 205 1.99 10.54 -16.66
CA ARG A 205 3.35 10.22 -17.07
C ARG A 205 4.06 9.43 -15.97
N MET A 206 4.85 8.44 -16.36
CA MET A 206 5.75 7.74 -15.43
C MET A 206 7.02 8.57 -15.20
N THR A 207 7.60 8.44 -14.02
CA THR A 207 8.89 9.04 -13.67
C THR A 207 9.92 7.95 -13.41
N ILE A 208 11.20 8.27 -13.58
CA ILE A 208 12.29 7.42 -13.13
C ILE A 208 12.90 8.10 -11.90
N SER A 209 12.92 7.41 -10.77
CA SER A 209 13.51 7.94 -9.54
C SER A 209 15.03 7.89 -9.56
N ASP A 210 15.68 8.55 -8.60
CA ASP A 210 17.15 8.49 -8.43
C ASP A 210 17.65 7.06 -8.17
N LYS A 211 16.78 6.19 -7.64
CA LYS A 211 17.03 4.75 -7.43
C LYS A 211 16.79 3.91 -8.69
N ARG A 212 16.40 4.56 -9.79
CA ARG A 212 16.10 3.97 -11.10
C ARG A 212 14.88 3.04 -11.09
N ASP A 213 13.91 3.34 -10.22
CA ASP A 213 12.60 2.70 -10.27
C ASP A 213 11.72 3.46 -11.26
N ILE A 214 10.87 2.74 -12.01
CA ILE A 214 9.80 3.38 -12.78
C ILE A 214 8.62 3.59 -11.84
N GLU A 215 8.36 4.85 -11.51
CA GLU A 215 7.34 5.27 -10.58
C GLU A 215 6.15 5.89 -11.32
N PHE A 216 4.99 5.80 -10.70
CA PHE A 216 3.79 6.50 -11.14
C PHE A 216 3.10 7.16 -9.95
N TYR A 217 2.54 8.32 -10.23
CA TYR A 217 1.74 9.09 -9.29
C TYR A 217 0.59 9.74 -10.03
N ARG A 218 -0.62 9.66 -9.50
CA ARG A 218 -1.79 10.36 -10.03
C ARG A 218 -2.82 10.60 -8.95
N THR A 219 -3.35 11.81 -8.89
CA THR A 219 -4.62 12.10 -8.20
C THR A 219 -5.73 12.15 -9.24
N ASN A 220 -6.87 11.52 -8.98
CA ASN A 220 -8.04 11.60 -9.85
C ASN A 220 -8.95 12.78 -9.48
N SER A 221 -10.06 12.95 -10.20
CA SER A 221 -11.00 14.06 -10.00
C SER A 221 -11.75 14.01 -8.67
N THR A 222 -11.81 12.87 -7.99
CA THR A 222 -12.45 12.70 -6.68
C THR A 222 -11.47 12.92 -5.52
N GLY A 223 -10.20 13.21 -5.82
CA GLY A 223 -9.15 13.42 -4.82
C GLY A 223 -8.48 12.14 -4.33
N VAL A 224 -8.78 10.98 -4.95
CA VAL A 224 -8.09 9.73 -4.65
C VAL A 224 -6.71 9.77 -5.31
N ILE A 225 -5.69 9.50 -4.51
CA ILE A 225 -4.28 9.45 -4.88
C ILE A 225 -3.90 7.99 -5.11
N LEU A 226 -3.28 7.71 -6.25
CA LEU A 226 -2.64 6.46 -6.61
C LEU A 226 -1.14 6.73 -6.76
N ASP A 227 -0.32 5.99 -6.03
CA ASP A 227 1.13 6.05 -6.13
C ASP A 227 1.75 4.65 -6.10
N GLY A 228 2.83 4.45 -6.83
CA GLY A 228 3.47 3.14 -6.90
C GLY A 228 4.62 3.09 -7.89
N LEU A 229 5.09 1.88 -8.15
CA LEU A 229 6.17 1.62 -9.08
C LEU A 229 6.06 0.24 -9.72
N PHE A 230 6.84 0.04 -10.77
CA PHE A 230 7.02 -1.26 -11.40
C PHE A 230 8.26 -1.97 -10.87
N ILE A 231 8.11 -3.26 -10.59
CA ILE A 231 9.15 -4.18 -10.10
C ILE A 231 9.19 -5.45 -10.96
N GLY A 232 10.21 -6.27 -10.78
CA GLY A 232 10.51 -7.43 -11.62
C GLY A 232 11.40 -7.06 -12.81
N GLN A 233 12.21 -8.02 -13.26
CA GLN A 233 13.20 -7.80 -14.33
C GLN A 233 12.57 -7.25 -15.62
N HIS A 234 11.31 -7.62 -15.90
CA HIS A 234 10.58 -7.20 -17.09
C HIS A 234 9.36 -6.33 -16.76
N ALA A 235 9.44 -5.57 -15.66
CA ALA A 235 8.32 -4.84 -15.09
C ALA A 235 7.13 -5.78 -14.91
N ASP A 236 7.35 -6.91 -14.26
CA ASP A 236 6.39 -8.01 -14.14
C ASP A 236 5.24 -7.69 -13.18
N GLU A 237 5.44 -6.70 -12.31
CA GLU A 237 4.48 -6.37 -11.26
C GLU A 237 4.49 -4.86 -10.96
N ALA A 238 3.32 -4.32 -10.60
CA ALA A 238 3.15 -2.95 -10.15
C ALA A 238 2.66 -2.96 -8.70
N VAL A 239 3.41 -2.34 -7.80
CA VAL A 239 3.14 -2.29 -6.36
C VAL A 239 2.97 -0.86 -5.90
N GLY A 240 2.05 -0.60 -4.97
CA GLY A 240 1.82 0.77 -4.54
C GLY A 240 0.77 0.96 -3.46
N THR A 241 0.39 2.21 -3.28
CA THR A 241 -0.60 2.66 -2.31
C THR A 241 -1.71 3.47 -2.98
N ILE A 242 -2.88 3.45 -2.35
CA ILE A 242 -4.04 4.27 -2.72
C ILE A 242 -4.47 5.02 -1.46
N ARG A 243 -4.61 6.35 -1.56
CA ARG A 243 -4.95 7.21 -0.43
C ARG A 243 -6.05 8.16 -0.79
N TYR A 244 -6.93 8.44 0.16
CA TYR A 244 -7.91 9.51 0.06
C TYR A 244 -8.10 10.13 1.43
N ASP A 245 -8.18 11.45 1.46
CA ASP A 245 -8.54 12.23 2.63
C ASP A 245 -9.56 13.28 2.18
N SER A 246 -10.73 13.30 2.82
CA SER A 246 -11.77 14.27 2.48
C SER A 246 -11.44 15.69 2.92
N GLY A 247 -10.43 15.86 3.78
CA GLY A 247 -10.28 17.05 4.61
C GLY A 247 -11.49 17.24 5.53
N ALA A 248 -11.64 18.44 6.06
CA ALA A 248 -12.78 18.83 6.88
C ALA A 248 -14.02 19.06 6.01
N VAL A 249 -15.04 18.20 6.14
CA VAL A 249 -16.33 18.38 5.51
C VAL A 249 -17.31 18.94 6.53
N ASP A 250 -17.73 20.19 6.34
CA ASP A 250 -18.75 20.83 7.19
C ASP A 250 -20.07 20.05 7.13
N GLN A 251 -20.59 19.68 8.31
CA GLN A 251 -21.88 19.00 8.49
C GLN A 251 -22.95 19.97 9.05
N GLY A 252 -22.61 21.26 9.19
CA GLY A 252 -23.43 22.28 9.84
C GLY A 252 -23.23 22.34 11.36
N ASN A 253 -23.64 23.46 11.95
CA ASN A 253 -23.60 23.69 13.41
C ASN A 253 -22.19 23.54 14.05
N GLY A 254 -21.14 23.81 13.28
CA GLY A 254 -19.75 23.67 13.73
C GLY A 254 -19.28 22.22 13.83
N ASN A 255 -20.01 21.28 13.23
CA ASN A 255 -19.62 19.88 13.14
C ASN A 255 -18.85 19.63 11.85
N TYR A 256 -17.74 18.92 11.94
CA TYR A 256 -16.95 18.53 10.76
C TYR A 256 -16.73 17.03 10.74
N ARG A 257 -16.83 16.45 9.55
CA ARG A 257 -16.46 15.07 9.27
C ARG A 257 -15.15 15.03 8.49
N TYR A 258 -14.25 14.16 8.91
CA TYR A 258 -13.03 13.82 8.21
C TYR A 258 -13.09 12.33 7.87
N SER A 259 -12.94 11.99 6.61
CA SER A 259 -12.94 10.61 6.14
C SER A 259 -11.61 10.33 5.45
N SER A 260 -11.01 9.19 5.80
CA SER A 260 -9.74 8.74 5.25
C SER A 260 -9.86 7.31 4.76
N TYR A 261 -9.15 7.02 3.67
CA TYR A 261 -9.00 5.71 3.10
C TYR A 261 -7.52 5.49 2.80
N ASN A 262 -6.98 4.36 3.24
CA ASN A 262 -5.61 3.97 2.97
C ASN A 262 -5.60 2.53 2.51
N ALA A 263 -5.01 2.26 1.37
CA ALA A 263 -4.91 0.93 0.83
C ALA A 263 -3.55 0.68 0.19
N VAL A 264 -3.22 -0.61 0.08
CA VAL A 264 -2.05 -1.13 -0.59
C VAL A 264 -2.48 -2.17 -1.61
N PHE A 265 -1.70 -2.31 -2.67
CA PHE A 265 -1.95 -3.28 -3.71
C PHE A 265 -0.64 -3.82 -4.27
N SER A 266 -0.75 -4.99 -4.89
CA SER A 266 0.17 -5.41 -5.92
C SER A 266 -0.58 -6.01 -7.10
N ALA A 267 -0.14 -5.67 -8.31
CA ALA A 267 -0.81 -5.98 -9.57
C ALA A 267 0.15 -6.63 -10.56
N GLU A 268 -0.16 -7.84 -10.99
CA GLU A 268 0.71 -8.66 -11.83
C GLU A 268 0.42 -8.42 -13.32
N LYS A 269 1.48 -8.39 -14.13
CA LYS A 269 1.42 -8.27 -15.59
C LYS A 269 0.64 -9.43 -16.16
N GLN A 270 -0.37 -9.12 -16.97
CA GLN A 270 -1.22 -10.12 -17.59
C GLN A 270 -0.55 -10.65 -18.88
N PRO A 271 -0.72 -11.95 -19.19
CA PRO A 271 -0.33 -12.48 -20.49
C PRO A 271 -1.00 -11.70 -21.63
N LYS A 272 -0.29 -11.55 -22.76
CA LYS A 272 -0.84 -10.97 -23.98
C LYS A 272 -1.86 -11.89 -24.63
#